data_AF-A0A699REV7-F1
#
_entry.id   AF-A0A699REV7-F1
#
_cell.length_a   1.000
_cell.length_b   1.000
_cell.length_c   1.000
_cell.angle_alpha   90.00
_cell.angle_beta   90.00
_cell.angle_gamma   90.00
#
_symmetry.space_group_name_H-M   'P 1'
#
loop_
_entity.id
_entity.type
_entity.pdbx_description
1 polymer ?
#
loop_
_entity_poly.entity_id
_entity_poly.type
_entity_poly.pdbx_seq_one_letter_code
_entity_poly.pdbx_strand_id
1 'polypeptide(L)' 'MTGDRSRLRNFVKKFIGTVRFGNDHFGAIMGYGDCMIDDNVISSVYYVEGLGHNLFSVG' A
#
# COMPACT_ATOMS: atom_id res chain seq x y z
N MET A 1 -2.27 11.99 -5.62
CA MET A 1 -3.18 10.84 -5.44
C MET A 1 -2.95 10.33 -4.02
N THR A 2 -3.64 10.92 -3.05
CA THR A 2 -3.48 10.59 -1.63
C THR A 2 -3.77 9.09 -1.46
N GLY A 3 -2.82 8.36 -0.88
CA GLY A 3 -2.95 6.91 -0.61
C GLY A 3 -3.98 6.66 0.48
N ASP A 4 -5.23 6.88 0.13
CA ASP A 4 -6.36 6.72 1.03
C ASP A 4 -6.77 5.25 1.04
N ARG A 5 -6.79 4.66 2.23
CA ARG A 5 -7.22 3.27 2.45
C ARG A 5 -8.61 2.99 1.86
N SER A 6 -9.46 3.99 1.66
CA SER A 6 -10.78 3.83 1.01
C SER A 6 -10.72 3.22 -0.38
N ARG A 7 -9.58 3.29 -1.07
CA ARG A 7 -9.39 2.70 -2.41
C ARG A 7 -9.04 1.21 -2.39
N LEU A 8 -8.63 0.69 -1.23
CA LEU A 8 -8.31 -0.72 -1.03
C LEU A 8 -9.59 -1.50 -0.68
N ARG A 9 -9.94 -2.45 -1.55
CA ARG A 9 -10.93 -3.50 -1.29
C ARG A 9 -10.23 -4.77 -0.82
N ASN A 10 -10.98 -5.64 -0.14
CA ASN A 10 -10.47 -6.91 0.40
C ASN A 10 -9.19 -6.76 1.25
N PHE A 11 -9.03 -5.61 1.91
CA PHE A 11 -7.82 -5.31 2.64
C PHE A 11 -7.65 -6.23 3.85
N VAL A 12 -6.57 -7.00 3.85
CA VAL A 12 -6.14 -7.81 4.99
C VAL A 12 -5.11 -7.00 5.77
N LYS A 13 -5.50 -6.51 6.95
CA LYS A 13 -4.58 -5.81 7.86
C LYS A 13 -3.67 -6.82 8.54
N LYS A 14 -2.39 -6.81 8.17
CA LYS A 14 -1.33 -7.64 8.76
C LYS A 14 -0.01 -6.90 8.65
N PHE A 15 0.69 -6.74 9.77
CA PHE A 15 2.06 -6.25 9.73
C PHE A 15 2.95 -7.31 9.06
N ILE A 16 3.57 -6.94 7.95
CA ILE A 16 4.43 -7.84 7.16
C ILE A 16 5.91 -7.49 7.35
N GLY A 17 6.22 -6.21 7.53
CA GLY A 17 7.58 -5.76 7.74
C GLY A 17 7.73 -4.25 7.57
N THR A 18 8.97 -3.79 7.51
CA THR A 18 9.30 -2.41 7.20
C THR A 18 10.06 -2.35 5.88
N VAL A 19 9.83 -1.28 5.12
CA VAL A 19 10.55 -0.96 3.90
C VAL A 19 11.37 0.30 4.14
N ARG A 20 12.64 0.28 3.71
CA ARG A 20 13.53 1.44 3.72
C ARG A 20 13.59 2.02 2.32
N PHE A 21 13.30 3.30 2.19
CA PHE A 21 13.37 4.04 0.94
C PHE A 21 14.78 4.56 0.70
N GLY A 22 15.10 4.87 -0.56
CA GLY A 22 16.40 5.40 -0.96
C GLY A 22 16.76 6.78 -0.36
N ASN A 23 15.82 7.43 0.33
CA ASN A 23 16.01 8.67 1.08
C ASN A 23 16.08 8.44 2.61
N ASP A 24 16.41 7.21 3.02
CA ASP A 24 16.51 6.75 4.42
C ASP A 24 15.23 6.87 5.27
N HIS A 25 14.08 7.13 4.65
CA HIS A 25 12.80 7.02 5.33
C HIS A 25 12.36 5.56 5.43
N PHE A 26 11.58 5.27 6.47
CA PHE A 26 11.03 3.94 6.72
C PHE A 26 9.50 3.99 6.65
N GLY A 27 8.91 2.96 6.05
CA GLY A 27 7.47 2.72 6.07
C GLY A 27 7.17 1.33 6.60
N ALA A 28 6.04 1.17 7.28
CA ALA A 28 5.53 -0.12 7.76
C ALA A 28 4.55 -0.70 6.74
N ILE A 29 4.80 -1.92 6.26
CA ILE A 29 3.86 -2.65 5.41
C ILE A 29 2.77 -3.21 6.33
N MET A 30 1.58 -2.63 6.22
CA MET A 30 0.45 -2.86 7.13
C MET A 30 -0.58 -3.86 6.60
N GLY A 31 -0.40 -4.34 5.37
CA GLY A 31 -1.24 -5.38 4.79
C GLY A 31 -1.23 -5.36 3.27
N TYR A 32 -2.13 -6.12 2.69
CA TYR A 32 -2.37 -6.15 1.25
C TYR A 32 -3.87 -6.13 0.94
N GLY A 33 -4.22 -5.71 -0.27
CA GLY A 33 -5.58 -5.75 -0.77
C GLY A 33 -5.64 -5.46 -2.26
N ASP A 34 -6.85 -5.32 -2.78
CA ASP A 34 -7.09 -5.03 -4.18
C ASP A 34 -7.40 -3.55 -4.36
N CYS A 35 -6.70 -2.87 -5.26
CA CYS A 35 -6.95 -1.47 -5.60
C CYS A 35 -7.75 -1.39 -6.89
N MET A 36 -8.87 -0.66 -6.86
CA MET A 36 -9.58 -0.31 -8.09
C MET A 36 -9.01 0.98 -8.66
N ILE A 37 -8.54 0.91 -9.91
CA ILE A 37 -8.13 2.06 -10.70
C ILE A 37 -9.04 2.08 -11.92
N ASP A 38 -9.97 3.03 -11.90
CA ASP A 38 -11.06 3.14 -12.88
C ASP A 38 -11.86 1.81 -12.92
N ASP A 39 -11.89 1.13 -14.06
CA ASP A 39 -12.56 -0.16 -14.26
C ASP A 39 -11.63 -1.38 -14.04
N ASN A 40 -10.35 -1.17 -13.77
CA ASN A 40 -9.38 -2.24 -13.60
C ASN A 40 -9.09 -2.52 -12.13
N VAL A 41 -8.92 -3.81 -11.79
CA VAL A 41 -8.55 -4.26 -10.45
C VAL A 41 -7.08 -4.62 -10.46
N ILE A 42 -6.30 -3.93 -9.64
CA ILE A 42 -4.93 -4.33 -9.31
C ILE A 42 -5.01 -5.13 -8.02
N SER A 43 -4.83 -6.45 -8.13
CA SER A 43 -4.81 -7.34 -6.98
C SER A 43 -3.45 -7.36 -6.29
N SER A 44 -3.44 -7.74 -5.00
CA SER A 44 -2.22 -7.96 -4.21
C SER A 44 -1.33 -6.72 -4.04
N VAL A 45 -1.95 -5.55 -3.86
CA VAL A 45 -1.25 -4.29 -3.59
C VAL A 45 -0.93 -4.18 -2.11
N TYR A 46 0.33 -3.85 -1.79
CA TYR A 46 0.75 -3.63 -0.42
C TYR A 46 0.44 -2.20 0.04
N TYR A 47 -0.15 -2.08 1.25
CA TYR A 47 -0.37 -0.80 1.91
C TYR A 47 0.79 -0.52 2.87
N VAL A 48 1.39 0.67 2.74
CA VAL A 48 2.52 1.11 3.55
C VAL A 48 2.14 2.36 4.33
N GLU A 49 2.20 2.31 5.66
CA GLU A 49 2.02 3.47 6.54
C GLU A 49 3.36 4.09 6.95
N GLY A 50 3.37 5.37 7.27
CA GLY A 50 4.56 6.08 7.76
C GLY A 50 5.29 6.91 6.70
N LEU A 51 4.88 6.81 5.43
CA LEU A 51 5.17 7.81 4.42
C LEU A 51 4.00 8.79 4.33
N GLY A 52 4.26 10.05 3.99
CA GLY A 52 3.18 10.99 3.70
C GLY A 52 2.24 10.55 2.56
N HIS A 53 2.60 9.51 1.77
CA HIS A 53 1.84 8.98 0.63
C HIS A 53 1.93 7.43 0.58
N ASN A 54 0.80 6.71 0.45
CA ASN A 54 0.63 5.31 0.93
C ASN A 54 0.30 4.21 -0.12
N LEU A 55 0.90 4.13 -1.32
CA LEU A 55 0.66 2.93 -2.15
C LEU A 55 1.87 2.55 -3.02
N PHE A 56 2.27 1.27 -2.99
CA PHE A 56 3.30 0.70 -3.85
C PHE A 56 2.74 -0.53 -4.58
N SER A 57 2.92 -0.56 -5.90
CA SER A 57 2.72 -1.77 -6.71
C SER A 57 4.09 -2.37 -6.99
N VAL A 58 4.28 -3.64 -6.64
CA VAL A 58 5.43 -4.42 -7.08
C VAL A 58 4.96 -5.20 -8.31
N GLY A 59 5.52 -4.86 -9.47
CA GLY A 59 5.31 -5.60 -10.71
C GLY A 59 6.02 -6.94 -10.70
#